data_AF-A0A947ZBI6-F1
#
_entry.id   AF-A0A947ZBI6-F1
#
_cell.length_a   1.000
_cell.length_b   1.000
_cell.length_c   1.000
_cell.angle_alpha   90.00
_cell.angle_beta   90.00
_cell.angle_gamma   90.00
#
_symmetry.space_group_name_H-M   'P 1'
#
loop_
_entity.id
_entity.type
_entity.pdbx_description
1 polymer ?
#
loop_
_entity_poly.entity_id
_entity_poly.type
_entity_poly.pdbx_seq_one_letter_code
_entity_poly.pdbx_strand_id
1 'polypeptide(L)'
;LETLRTAEYSWQKEIDEWGFYAPPIVSAEGKYLIYLGYAGGAAGYTAPIGTVPETAWDDCATYIVIESGLELWSIGDTVSHELSHATQGAMDCMEPVTFWENTAVFVEMAVFPESMSNNRWFSYYFQISPHLSISEGQSPYWYGGYIWPTFLADFYGEGWNDVPFIREVWEMSMQESGDSSNSIDYMEAIDEKLSQTGHSLLEAFHRFSVSRWFVDSRYVEGVSSMPFGDMIYPVPPIIATLDMDFPTVVTPPEASWPKQYGVNYYVIRNPEGYDRTTRISVSTFEEGIPLAVQIVPMESPLDAITKESTGLKTVVDFDPSETGDVLVVVAHLGGDNFNPNGVASHGVKYSLMIQPAVPLPFISMVSPGVFTQGGEHVMRIYGADFQEGAQISFLPANGIVVESAALDQSGVLVATVSVPDDALTGHLTVVVTNPDGGSDSMENAVIVEPGQPSTGGGGCSTGRGAPEFVPLWILFAGIFLVRRRVKTRTR
;
A
#
# COMPACT_ATOMS: atom_id res chain seq x y z
N LEU A 1 -22.40 10.31 42.52
CA LEU A 1 -23.04 8.98 42.70
C LEU A 1 -22.80 8.13 41.47
N GLU A 2 -23.08 8.64 40.27
CA GLU A 2 -22.81 7.92 39.01
C GLU A 2 -21.34 7.51 38.88
N THR A 3 -20.39 8.42 39.03
CA THR A 3 -18.95 8.09 39.00
C THR A 3 -18.55 6.98 39.96
N LEU A 4 -19.11 6.96 41.17
CA LEU A 4 -18.83 5.90 42.14
C LEU A 4 -19.38 4.56 41.65
N ARG A 5 -20.61 4.55 41.13
CA ARG A 5 -21.25 3.35 40.60
C ARG A 5 -20.49 2.80 39.39
N THR A 6 -20.04 3.69 38.50
CA THR A 6 -19.20 3.33 37.36
C THR A 6 -17.87 2.77 37.83
N ALA A 7 -17.20 3.40 38.80
CA ALA A 7 -15.94 2.89 39.34
C ALA A 7 -16.10 1.50 39.98
N GLU A 8 -17.18 1.27 40.73
CA GLU A 8 -17.49 -0.06 41.29
C GLU A 8 -17.74 -1.11 40.20
N TYR A 9 -18.45 -0.74 39.12
CA TYR A 9 -18.70 -1.64 37.99
C TYR A 9 -17.44 -1.95 37.19
N SER A 10 -16.63 -0.93 36.86
CA SER A 10 -15.35 -1.10 36.18
C SER A 10 -14.37 -1.91 37.02
N TRP A 11 -14.32 -1.70 38.34
CA TRP A 11 -13.51 -2.53 39.25
C TRP A 11 -13.92 -4.00 39.19
N GLN A 12 -15.23 -4.27 39.28
CA GLN A 12 -15.73 -5.63 39.16
C GLN A 12 -15.32 -6.27 37.84
N LYS A 13 -15.38 -5.53 36.73
CA LYS A 13 -15.02 -6.04 35.40
C LYS A 13 -13.52 -6.27 35.25
N GLU A 14 -12.73 -5.22 35.40
CA GLU A 14 -11.30 -5.24 35.10
C GLU A 14 -10.53 -6.11 36.08
N ILE A 15 -10.81 -5.97 37.38
CA ILE A 15 -10.01 -6.60 38.44
C ILE A 15 -10.64 -7.94 38.85
N ASP A 16 -11.92 -7.96 39.25
CA ASP A 16 -12.51 -9.17 39.83
C ASP A 16 -12.85 -10.24 38.77
N GLU A 17 -13.32 -9.84 37.59
CA GLU A 17 -13.75 -10.75 36.53
C GLU A 17 -12.64 -11.07 35.52
N TRP A 18 -11.92 -10.06 35.03
CA TRP A 18 -10.88 -10.23 34.01
C TRP A 18 -9.48 -10.44 34.58
N GLY A 19 -9.25 -10.10 35.85
CA GLY A 19 -8.03 -10.44 36.57
C GLY A 19 -6.87 -9.47 36.39
N PHE A 20 -7.11 -8.25 35.92
CA PHE A 20 -6.07 -7.20 36.01
C PHE A 20 -5.65 -6.97 37.47
N TYR A 21 -4.41 -6.55 37.66
CA TYR A 21 -3.88 -6.38 39.01
C TYR A 21 -4.52 -5.17 39.67
N ALA A 22 -4.98 -5.36 40.91
CA ALA A 22 -5.57 -4.28 41.68
C ALA A 22 -4.49 -3.20 41.94
N PRO A 23 -4.81 -1.91 41.75
CA PRO A 23 -3.83 -0.85 41.95
C PRO A 23 -3.32 -0.80 43.40
N PRO A 24 -2.01 -0.56 43.62
CA PRO A 24 -1.44 -0.45 44.95
C PRO A 24 -2.16 0.59 45.81
N ILE A 25 -2.57 0.19 47.02
CA ILE A 25 -3.28 1.06 47.95
C ILE A 25 -2.28 1.71 48.91
N VAL A 26 -2.00 2.99 48.68
CA VAL A 26 -1.08 3.80 49.51
C VAL A 26 -1.80 4.79 50.43
N SER A 27 -3.14 4.82 50.41
CA SER A 27 -3.93 5.71 51.28
C SER A 27 -4.02 5.17 52.71
N ALA A 28 -4.11 6.10 53.67
CA ALA A 28 -4.27 5.74 55.08
C ALA A 28 -5.63 5.08 55.37
N GLU A 29 -6.62 5.33 54.52
CA GLU A 29 -7.98 4.81 54.61
C GLU A 29 -8.12 3.36 54.10
N GLY A 30 -7.05 2.80 53.51
CA GLY A 30 -7.07 1.45 52.94
C GLY A 30 -7.98 1.35 51.71
N LYS A 31 -8.06 2.42 50.91
CA LYS A 31 -8.88 2.50 49.68
C LYS A 31 -8.10 3.10 48.52
N TYR A 32 -8.38 2.66 47.31
CA TYR A 32 -7.85 3.33 46.12
C TYR A 32 -8.44 4.74 45.97
N LEU A 33 -7.63 5.68 45.47
CA LEU A 33 -7.95 7.11 45.46
C LEU A 33 -8.52 7.55 44.11
N ILE A 34 -9.83 7.85 44.09
CA ILE A 34 -10.52 8.46 42.95
C ILE A 34 -11.12 9.80 43.42
N TYR A 35 -10.65 10.89 42.85
CA TYR A 35 -11.10 12.24 43.16
C TYR A 35 -12.08 12.76 42.10
N LEU A 36 -13.09 13.52 42.56
CA LEU A 36 -13.91 14.35 41.69
C LEU A 36 -13.38 15.78 41.76
N GLY A 37 -12.91 16.33 40.63
CA GLY A 37 -12.24 17.61 40.62
C GLY A 37 -12.10 18.20 39.22
N TYR A 38 -11.28 19.23 39.09
CA TYR A 38 -10.94 19.81 37.79
C TYR A 38 -9.81 19.00 37.15
N ALA A 39 -10.04 18.44 35.95
CA ALA A 39 -9.10 17.58 35.25
C ALA A 39 -8.26 18.32 34.20
N GLY A 40 -8.09 19.64 34.34
CA GLY A 40 -7.17 20.40 33.48
C GLY A 40 -7.62 20.55 32.02
N GLY A 41 -8.88 20.27 31.71
CA GLY A 41 -9.42 20.26 30.35
C GLY A 41 -9.51 18.86 29.71
N ALA A 42 -9.03 17.82 30.40
CA ALA A 42 -9.33 16.42 30.06
C ALA A 42 -10.65 15.97 30.70
N ALA A 43 -11.14 14.79 30.30
CA ALA A 43 -12.29 14.16 30.94
C ALA A 43 -11.89 13.52 32.28
N GLY A 44 -10.72 12.90 32.33
CA GLY A 44 -10.09 12.36 33.51
C GLY A 44 -8.58 12.34 33.33
N TYR A 45 -7.87 11.94 34.38
CA TYR A 45 -6.49 11.50 34.27
C TYR A 45 -6.13 10.57 35.43
N THR A 46 -5.16 9.71 35.15
CA THR A 46 -4.47 8.86 36.12
C THR A 46 -3.05 9.36 36.26
N ALA A 47 -2.62 9.56 37.50
CA ALA A 47 -1.30 10.10 37.79
C ALA A 47 -0.53 9.19 38.75
N PRO A 48 0.80 9.03 38.54
CA PRO A 48 1.63 8.28 39.46
C PRO A 48 1.82 9.05 40.77
N ILE A 49 1.77 8.32 41.88
CA ILE A 49 2.18 8.75 43.21
C ILE A 49 3.67 8.46 43.40
N GLY A 50 4.10 7.26 42.96
CA GLY A 50 5.46 6.77 43.08
C GLY A 50 5.53 5.27 42.78
N THR A 51 6.75 4.76 42.73
CA THR A 51 7.03 3.34 42.52
C THR A 51 6.72 2.54 43.80
N VAL A 52 6.50 1.23 43.67
CA VAL A 52 6.12 0.36 44.80
C VAL A 52 7.26 -0.62 45.11
N PRO A 53 8.31 -0.17 45.84
CA PRO A 53 9.52 -0.97 46.07
C PRO A 53 9.28 -2.24 46.91
N GLU A 54 8.07 -2.41 47.46
CA GLU A 54 7.67 -3.63 48.16
C GLU A 54 7.37 -4.80 47.22
N THR A 55 7.08 -4.55 45.94
CA THR A 55 6.98 -5.60 44.93
C THR A 55 8.31 -5.78 44.20
N ALA A 56 8.47 -6.91 43.51
CA ALA A 56 9.66 -7.14 42.69
C ALA A 56 9.57 -6.41 41.33
N TRP A 57 8.35 -6.01 40.94
CA TRP A 57 8.02 -5.49 39.62
C TRP A 57 8.22 -3.98 39.57
N ASP A 58 8.43 -3.46 38.37
CA ASP A 58 8.47 -2.01 38.11
C ASP A 58 7.05 -1.41 38.13
N ASP A 59 6.28 -1.66 39.19
CA ASP A 59 4.91 -1.18 39.37
C ASP A 59 4.86 0.19 40.07
N CYS A 60 3.77 0.92 39.84
CA CYS A 60 3.56 2.25 40.40
C CYS A 60 2.18 2.41 41.04
N ALA A 61 2.19 3.02 42.22
CA ALA A 61 0.98 3.48 42.87
C ALA A 61 0.46 4.72 42.14
N THR A 62 -0.86 4.79 41.96
CA THR A 62 -1.52 5.85 41.19
C THR A 62 -2.71 6.44 41.94
N TYR A 63 -3.24 7.56 41.44
CA TYR A 63 -4.58 8.05 41.77
C TYR A 63 -5.28 8.53 40.51
N ILE A 64 -6.62 8.57 40.56
CA ILE A 64 -7.47 9.04 39.47
C ILE A 64 -8.11 10.37 39.84
N VAL A 65 -8.22 11.29 38.87
CA VAL A 65 -9.09 12.46 38.94
C VAL A 65 -10.08 12.42 37.78
N ILE A 66 -11.37 12.48 38.10
CA ILE A 66 -12.46 12.56 37.12
C ILE A 66 -13.02 13.98 37.14
N GLU A 67 -13.24 14.55 35.96
CA GLU A 67 -13.80 15.89 35.81
C GLU A 67 -15.23 15.95 36.40
N SER A 68 -15.41 16.86 37.36
CA SER A 68 -16.66 17.04 38.09
C SER A 68 -17.85 17.46 37.23
N GLY A 69 -17.58 18.08 36.08
CA GLY A 69 -18.57 18.58 35.13
C GLY A 69 -18.89 17.64 33.96
N LEU A 70 -18.43 16.38 33.96
CA LEU A 70 -18.69 15.46 32.86
C LEU A 70 -20.18 15.23 32.60
N GLU A 71 -20.52 15.11 31.33
CA GLU A 71 -21.84 14.67 30.90
C GLU A 71 -22.03 13.19 31.25
N LEU A 72 -23.26 12.81 31.64
CA LEU A 72 -23.54 11.46 32.15
C LEU A 72 -23.13 10.33 31.19
N TRP A 73 -23.24 10.55 29.88
CA TRP A 73 -22.87 9.55 28.88
C TRP A 73 -21.35 9.34 28.76
N SER A 74 -20.54 10.27 29.26
CA SER A 74 -19.06 10.20 29.26
C SER A 74 -18.48 9.89 30.65
N ILE A 75 -19.32 9.48 31.61
CA ILE A 75 -18.80 9.00 32.89
C ILE A 75 -18.32 7.55 32.74
N GLY A 76 -19.08 6.73 31.99
CA GLY A 76 -18.76 5.34 31.70
C GLY A 76 -17.37 5.20 31.09
N ASP A 77 -17.19 5.79 29.91
CA ASP A 77 -15.94 5.74 29.14
C ASP A 77 -14.74 6.21 29.97
N THR A 78 -14.80 7.43 30.50
CA THR A 78 -13.71 8.05 31.23
C THR A 78 -13.31 7.25 32.46
N VAL A 79 -14.28 6.76 33.26
CA VAL A 79 -13.93 6.06 34.51
C VAL A 79 -13.32 4.69 34.25
N SER A 80 -13.81 3.91 33.29
CA SER A 80 -13.15 2.65 32.91
C SER A 80 -11.78 2.89 32.30
N HIS A 81 -11.64 3.93 31.48
CA HIS A 81 -10.36 4.27 30.86
C HIS A 81 -9.29 4.58 31.92
N GLU A 82 -9.62 5.47 32.87
CA GLU A 82 -8.68 5.84 33.93
C GLU A 82 -8.43 4.69 34.92
N LEU A 83 -9.43 3.84 35.19
CA LEU A 83 -9.21 2.65 36.01
C LEU A 83 -8.28 1.66 35.31
N SER A 84 -8.37 1.53 33.99
CA SER A 84 -7.45 0.69 33.20
C SER A 84 -6.01 1.18 33.39
N HIS A 85 -5.74 2.48 33.36
CA HIS A 85 -4.39 2.99 33.68
C HIS A 85 -3.95 2.63 35.09
N ALA A 86 -4.84 2.69 36.09
CA ALA A 86 -4.49 2.31 37.44
C ALA A 86 -4.05 0.83 37.55
N THR A 87 -4.72 -0.06 36.83
CA THR A 87 -4.38 -1.49 36.82
C THR A 87 -3.14 -1.79 35.97
N GLN A 88 -2.94 -1.09 34.84
CA GLN A 88 -1.73 -1.17 34.01
C GLN A 88 -0.49 -0.77 34.83
N GLY A 89 -0.58 0.31 35.59
CA GLY A 89 0.50 0.74 36.49
C GLY A 89 0.78 -0.22 37.63
N ALA A 90 -0.19 -1.07 38.01
CA ALA A 90 0.02 -2.14 38.98
C ALA A 90 0.78 -3.34 38.40
N MET A 91 0.93 -3.40 37.07
CA MET A 91 1.59 -4.49 36.36
C MET A 91 2.97 -4.06 35.89
N ASP A 92 3.04 -2.99 35.07
CA ASP A 92 4.30 -2.43 34.59
C ASP A 92 4.18 -0.94 34.30
N CYS A 93 4.92 -0.12 35.04
CA CYS A 93 4.94 1.33 34.89
C CYS A 93 5.86 1.82 33.73
N MET A 94 6.63 0.91 33.11
CA MET A 94 7.70 1.22 32.15
C MET A 94 7.28 1.11 30.68
N GLU A 95 6.09 0.56 30.40
CA GLU A 95 5.57 0.43 29.05
C GLU A 95 5.34 1.80 28.37
N PRO A 96 5.51 1.92 27.04
CA PRO A 96 5.36 3.18 26.35
C PRO A 96 3.90 3.64 26.37
N VAL A 97 3.68 4.95 26.52
CA VAL A 97 2.33 5.57 26.59
C VAL A 97 1.39 5.09 25.49
N THR A 98 1.91 4.78 24.29
CA THR A 98 1.10 4.18 23.23
C THR A 98 0.37 2.93 23.72
N PHE A 99 1.06 1.96 24.35
CA PHE A 99 0.45 0.71 24.80
C PHE A 99 -0.61 0.93 25.90
N TRP A 100 -0.33 1.85 26.85
CA TRP A 100 -1.29 2.28 27.87
C TRP A 100 -2.59 2.77 27.27
N GLU A 101 -2.49 3.72 26.34
CA GLU A 101 -3.64 4.40 25.75
C GLU A 101 -4.41 3.48 24.79
N ASN A 102 -3.70 2.67 24.01
CA ASN A 102 -4.31 1.69 23.10
C ASN A 102 -5.17 0.69 23.89
N THR A 103 -4.60 0.14 24.97
CA THR A 103 -5.28 -0.89 25.76
C THR A 103 -6.33 -0.32 26.72
N ALA A 104 -6.17 0.91 27.21
CA ALA A 104 -7.20 1.58 28.00
C ALA A 104 -8.48 1.86 27.20
N VAL A 105 -8.35 2.33 25.95
CA VAL A 105 -9.52 2.50 25.06
C VAL A 105 -10.16 1.15 24.70
N PHE A 106 -9.36 0.10 24.52
CA PHE A 106 -9.86 -1.26 24.29
C PHE A 106 -10.66 -1.78 25.49
N VAL A 107 -10.10 -1.67 26.71
CA VAL A 107 -10.77 -2.10 27.95
C VAL A 107 -12.04 -1.30 28.18
N GLU A 108 -11.99 0.01 28.00
CA GLU A 108 -13.15 0.90 28.06
C GLU A 108 -14.28 0.40 27.16
N MET A 109 -13.98 0.10 25.90
CA MET A 109 -14.98 -0.44 24.95
C MET A 109 -15.50 -1.82 25.36
N ALA A 110 -14.69 -2.65 26.01
CA ALA A 110 -15.14 -3.93 26.52
C ALA A 110 -16.07 -3.78 27.73
N VAL A 111 -15.83 -2.78 28.60
CA VAL A 111 -16.70 -2.48 29.76
C VAL A 111 -18.00 -1.81 29.32
N PHE A 112 -17.91 -0.84 28.40
CA PHE A 112 -19.01 -0.02 27.88
C PHE A 112 -19.02 -0.02 26.34
N PRO A 113 -19.55 -1.07 25.67
CA PRO A 113 -19.53 -1.20 24.21
C PRO A 113 -20.16 -0.03 23.44
N GLU A 114 -21.08 0.71 24.05
CA GLU A 114 -21.64 1.93 23.48
C GLU A 114 -20.60 3.04 23.23
N SER A 115 -19.46 3.02 23.94
CA SER A 115 -18.39 4.00 23.79
C SER A 115 -17.73 3.93 22.40
N MET A 116 -17.91 2.83 21.65
CA MET A 116 -17.47 2.72 20.26
C MET A 116 -17.98 3.87 19.38
N SER A 117 -19.19 4.38 19.65
CA SER A 117 -19.74 5.53 18.92
C SER A 117 -18.90 6.79 19.10
N ASN A 118 -18.31 6.97 20.28
CA ASN A 118 -17.41 8.09 20.60
C ASN A 118 -15.99 7.79 20.09
N ASN A 119 -15.50 6.57 20.31
CA ASN A 119 -14.15 6.14 19.93
C ASN A 119 -13.91 6.06 18.42
N ARG A 120 -14.98 6.03 17.62
CA ARG A 120 -14.93 6.25 16.17
C ARG A 120 -14.23 7.56 15.80
N TRP A 121 -14.26 8.59 16.64
CA TRP A 121 -13.53 9.81 16.36
C TRP A 121 -12.01 9.60 16.41
N PHE A 122 -11.52 8.78 17.35
CA PHE A 122 -10.10 8.44 17.45
C PHE A 122 -9.63 7.56 16.30
N SER A 123 -10.48 6.65 15.80
CA SER A 123 -10.13 5.80 14.64
C SER A 123 -9.73 6.62 13.42
N TYR A 124 -10.31 7.81 13.25
CA TYR A 124 -9.96 8.72 12.16
C TYR A 124 -8.46 8.97 12.10
N TYR A 125 -7.86 9.37 13.22
CA TYR A 125 -6.46 9.80 13.28
C TYR A 125 -5.48 8.66 13.06
N PHE A 126 -5.81 7.50 13.63
CA PHE A 126 -5.06 6.28 13.39
C PHE A 126 -5.12 5.91 11.90
N GLN A 127 -6.31 5.88 11.31
CA GLN A 127 -6.48 5.43 9.93
C GLN A 127 -5.94 6.39 8.87
N ILE A 128 -5.97 7.71 9.07
CA ILE A 128 -5.39 8.66 8.11
C ILE A 128 -3.85 8.70 8.13
N SER A 129 -3.22 8.09 9.13
CA SER A 129 -1.76 8.08 9.31
C SER A 129 -1.19 6.66 9.31
N PRO A 130 -1.45 5.82 8.30
CA PRO A 130 -1.06 4.41 8.32
C PRO A 130 0.46 4.19 8.25
N HIS A 131 1.21 5.22 7.84
CA HIS A 131 2.66 5.20 7.74
C HIS A 131 3.37 5.35 9.10
N LEU A 132 2.66 5.81 10.14
CA LEU A 132 3.19 5.82 11.51
C LEU A 132 3.18 4.39 12.07
N SER A 133 4.10 4.12 12.99
CA SER A 133 4.11 2.86 13.74
C SER A 133 2.80 2.67 14.50
N ILE A 134 2.37 1.42 14.65
CA ILE A 134 1.32 1.07 15.62
C ILE A 134 1.79 1.25 17.08
N SER A 135 3.11 1.35 17.30
CA SER A 135 3.73 1.49 18.62
C SER A 135 4.12 2.93 18.97
N GLU A 136 3.85 3.89 18.10
CA GLU A 136 4.19 5.31 18.35
C GLU A 136 2.96 6.21 18.30
N GLY A 137 3.20 7.49 18.58
CA GLY A 137 2.30 8.57 18.22
C GLY A 137 2.16 9.57 19.34
N GLN A 138 1.15 10.41 19.19
CA GLN A 138 0.68 11.33 20.21
C GLN A 138 -0.84 11.34 20.16
N SER A 139 -1.50 11.82 21.21
CA SER A 139 -2.94 12.10 21.15
C SER A 139 -3.27 12.97 19.92
N PRO A 140 -4.28 12.63 19.10
CA PRO A 140 -5.27 11.54 19.30
C PRO A 140 -4.93 10.19 18.61
N TYR A 141 -3.77 10.04 17.98
CA TYR A 141 -3.39 8.84 17.22
C TYR A 141 -3.33 7.58 18.09
N TRP A 142 -2.70 7.64 19.27
CA TRP A 142 -2.57 6.48 20.15
C TRP A 142 -3.92 5.97 20.67
N TYR A 143 -4.92 6.85 20.82
CA TYR A 143 -6.26 6.42 21.24
C TYR A 143 -6.87 5.56 20.15
N GLY A 144 -6.78 6.01 18.89
CA GLY A 144 -7.29 5.26 17.73
C GLY A 144 -6.53 3.95 17.47
N GLY A 145 -5.36 3.79 18.10
CA GLY A 145 -4.60 2.56 18.07
C GLY A 145 -5.29 1.37 18.73
N TYR A 146 -6.38 1.57 19.53
CA TYR A 146 -7.19 0.48 20.10
C TYR A 146 -7.59 -0.60 19.10
N ILE A 147 -7.64 -0.26 17.80
CA ILE A 147 -7.87 -1.18 16.69
C ILE A 147 -6.87 -2.35 16.71
N TRP A 148 -5.62 -2.12 17.12
CA TRP A 148 -4.59 -3.15 17.23
C TRP A 148 -4.86 -4.18 18.33
N PRO A 149 -5.01 -3.83 19.63
CA PRO A 149 -5.38 -4.81 20.64
C PRO A 149 -6.75 -5.46 20.39
N THR A 150 -7.70 -4.72 19.80
CA THR A 150 -9.00 -5.31 19.40
C THR A 150 -8.82 -6.40 18.33
N PHE A 151 -7.98 -6.15 17.33
CA PHE A 151 -7.62 -7.15 16.31
C PHE A 151 -6.96 -8.37 16.91
N LEU A 152 -6.01 -8.17 17.85
CA LEU A 152 -5.32 -9.28 18.49
C LEU A 152 -6.28 -10.16 19.29
N ALA A 153 -7.13 -9.54 20.13
CA ALA A 153 -8.13 -10.25 20.92
C ALA A 153 -9.13 -11.02 20.05
N ASP A 154 -9.58 -10.42 18.93
CA ASP A 154 -10.54 -11.07 18.05
C ASP A 154 -9.96 -12.24 17.25
N PHE A 155 -8.76 -12.07 16.68
CA PHE A 155 -8.19 -13.08 15.81
C PHE A 155 -7.40 -14.17 16.52
N TYR A 156 -6.82 -13.86 17.69
CA TYR A 156 -5.91 -14.75 18.42
C TYR A 156 -6.38 -15.07 19.84
N GLY A 157 -7.37 -14.34 20.35
CA GLY A 157 -8.11 -14.68 21.57
C GLY A 157 -9.44 -15.36 21.27
N GLU A 158 -10.35 -15.27 22.23
CA GLU A 158 -11.71 -15.85 22.18
C GLU A 158 -12.76 -14.90 21.57
N GLY A 159 -12.33 -13.74 21.09
CA GLY A 159 -13.17 -12.72 20.47
C GLY A 159 -12.76 -11.31 20.85
N TRP A 160 -13.35 -10.31 20.19
CA TRP A 160 -12.91 -8.93 20.36
C TRP A 160 -12.96 -8.34 21.76
N ASN A 161 -13.77 -8.90 22.66
CA ASN A 161 -13.86 -8.49 24.05
C ASN A 161 -13.13 -9.47 24.99
N ASP A 162 -12.21 -10.27 24.46
CA ASP A 162 -11.28 -11.10 25.23
C ASP A 162 -10.23 -10.22 25.92
N VAL A 163 -10.69 -9.50 26.93
CA VAL A 163 -9.85 -8.66 27.77
C VAL A 163 -8.77 -9.46 28.50
N PRO A 164 -9.02 -10.69 28.99
CA PRO A 164 -7.97 -11.56 29.52
C PRO A 164 -6.79 -11.78 28.58
N PHE A 165 -7.00 -11.89 27.26
CA PHE A 165 -5.89 -11.99 26.29
C PHE A 165 -4.94 -10.79 26.39
N ILE A 166 -5.49 -9.57 26.44
CA ILE A 166 -4.68 -8.34 26.52
C ILE A 166 -4.04 -8.17 27.90
N ARG A 167 -4.74 -8.53 28.97
CA ARG A 167 -4.15 -8.60 30.31
C ARG A 167 -2.95 -9.55 30.35
N GLU A 168 -3.00 -10.70 29.69
CA GLU A 168 -1.87 -11.65 29.66
C GLU A 168 -0.66 -11.09 28.94
N VAL A 169 -0.86 -10.23 27.93
CA VAL A 169 0.23 -9.48 27.31
C VAL A 169 0.88 -8.53 28.33
N TRP A 170 0.08 -7.82 29.14
CA TRP A 170 0.60 -6.99 30.23
C TRP A 170 1.34 -7.83 31.29
N GLU A 171 0.88 -9.04 31.61
CA GLU A 171 1.60 -9.93 32.54
C GLU A 171 2.95 -10.37 31.96
N MET A 172 3.00 -10.61 30.65
CA MET A 172 4.22 -11.00 29.95
C MET A 172 5.20 -9.83 29.75
N SER A 173 4.75 -8.58 29.80
CA SER A 173 5.64 -7.40 29.78
C SER A 173 6.22 -7.07 31.16
N MET A 174 5.64 -7.57 32.25
CA MET A 174 6.10 -7.27 33.61
C MET A 174 7.60 -7.57 33.79
N GLN A 175 8.32 -6.64 34.44
CA GLN A 175 9.77 -6.71 34.58
C GLN A 175 10.29 -6.21 35.92
N GLU A 176 11.49 -6.66 36.28
CA GLU A 176 12.20 -6.30 37.52
C GLU A 176 13.47 -5.47 37.19
N SER A 177 13.32 -4.34 36.50
CA SER A 177 14.47 -3.52 36.09
C SER A 177 14.93 -2.52 37.16
N GLY A 178 14.14 -2.34 38.22
CA GLY A 178 14.34 -1.29 39.21
C GLY A 178 14.03 0.10 38.63
N ASP A 179 12.94 0.20 37.86
CA ASP A 179 12.44 1.40 37.21
C ASP A 179 13.46 2.07 36.27
N SER A 180 14.40 1.29 35.70
CA SER A 180 15.58 1.82 35.02
C SER A 180 15.65 1.52 33.52
N SER A 181 14.92 0.52 33.06
CA SER A 181 14.85 0.17 31.64
C SER A 181 13.60 -0.63 31.32
N ASN A 182 12.92 -0.29 30.23
CA ASN A 182 11.92 -1.19 29.63
C ASN A 182 12.62 -2.18 28.69
N SER A 183 13.06 -3.31 29.26
CA SER A 183 13.82 -4.36 28.58
C SER A 183 12.96 -5.51 28.05
N ILE A 184 11.79 -5.74 28.66
CA ILE A 184 10.76 -6.66 28.16
C ILE A 184 9.60 -5.77 27.73
N ASP A 185 9.51 -5.47 26.43
CA ASP A 185 8.47 -4.56 25.94
C ASP A 185 7.23 -5.31 25.45
N TYR A 186 6.09 -4.61 25.40
CA TYR A 186 4.82 -5.26 25.04
C TYR A 186 4.80 -5.91 23.65
N MET A 187 5.68 -5.52 22.71
CA MET A 187 5.71 -6.15 21.39
C MET A 187 6.40 -7.51 21.47
N GLU A 188 7.46 -7.65 22.27
CA GLU A 188 8.03 -8.94 22.62
C GLU A 188 7.00 -9.82 23.37
N ALA A 189 6.27 -9.23 24.32
CA ALA A 189 5.20 -9.93 25.05
C ALA A 189 4.07 -10.41 24.12
N ILE A 190 3.67 -9.62 23.11
CA ILE A 190 2.71 -10.06 22.08
C ILE A 190 3.28 -11.24 21.28
N ASP A 191 4.54 -11.16 20.85
CA ASP A 191 5.15 -12.26 20.08
C ASP A 191 5.23 -13.55 20.92
N GLU A 192 5.63 -13.44 22.19
CA GLU A 192 5.63 -14.57 23.13
C GLU A 192 4.21 -15.15 23.29
N LYS A 193 3.21 -14.30 23.51
CA LYS A 193 1.80 -14.72 23.66
C LYS A 193 1.31 -15.47 22.42
N LEU A 194 1.58 -14.94 21.23
CA LEU A 194 1.18 -15.55 19.96
C LEU A 194 1.92 -16.87 19.68
N SER A 195 3.17 -16.97 20.11
CA SER A 195 3.98 -18.19 19.92
C SER A 195 3.38 -19.41 20.62
N GLN A 196 2.64 -19.21 21.72
CA GLN A 196 1.98 -20.27 22.48
C GLN A 196 0.91 -21.01 21.67
N THR A 197 0.33 -20.36 20.65
CA THR A 197 -0.67 -20.94 19.74
C THR A 197 -0.12 -21.20 18.34
N GLY A 198 1.20 -21.05 18.14
CA GLY A 198 1.87 -21.30 16.87
C GLY A 198 1.82 -20.14 15.88
N HIS A 199 1.55 -18.93 16.37
CA HIS A 199 1.57 -17.68 15.59
C HIS A 199 2.78 -16.81 15.96
N SER A 200 2.97 -15.71 15.25
CA SER A 200 3.97 -14.69 15.57
C SER A 200 3.42 -13.28 15.40
N LEU A 201 4.06 -12.30 16.04
CA LEU A 201 3.79 -10.88 15.86
C LEU A 201 3.95 -10.47 14.38
N LEU A 202 4.92 -11.05 13.68
CA LEU A 202 5.12 -10.80 12.25
C LEU A 202 3.91 -11.22 11.41
N GLU A 203 3.42 -12.45 11.62
CA GLU A 203 2.21 -12.95 10.94
C GLU A 203 0.98 -12.09 11.29
N ALA A 204 0.82 -11.74 12.57
CA ALA A 204 -0.27 -10.89 13.05
C ALA A 204 -0.22 -9.50 12.40
N PHE A 205 0.97 -8.92 12.25
CA PHE A 205 1.12 -7.61 11.63
C PHE A 205 0.83 -7.62 10.13
N HIS A 206 1.26 -8.64 9.38
CA HIS A 206 0.87 -8.79 7.96
C HIS A 206 -0.64 -8.81 7.83
N ARG A 207 -1.30 -9.66 8.62
CA ARG A 207 -2.75 -9.77 8.59
C ARG A 207 -3.42 -8.45 8.99
N PHE A 208 -2.97 -7.81 10.06
CA PHE A 208 -3.49 -6.53 10.52
C PHE A 208 -3.38 -5.45 9.45
N SER A 209 -2.25 -5.36 8.76
CA SER A 209 -2.06 -4.35 7.72
C SER A 209 -3.03 -4.54 6.54
N VAL A 210 -3.46 -5.75 6.25
CA VAL A 210 -4.54 -6.01 5.27
C VAL A 210 -5.89 -5.68 5.89
N SER A 211 -6.22 -6.22 7.07
CA SER A 211 -7.49 -5.99 7.76
C SER A 211 -7.79 -4.50 8.00
N ARG A 212 -6.75 -3.69 8.29
CA ARG A 212 -6.83 -2.24 8.49
C ARG A 212 -7.37 -1.49 7.26
N TRP A 213 -7.27 -2.07 6.06
CA TRP A 213 -7.85 -1.53 4.83
C TRP A 213 -9.31 -1.92 4.62
N PHE A 214 -9.68 -3.15 4.98
CA PHE A 214 -11.03 -3.69 4.79
C PHE A 214 -11.95 -3.32 5.97
N VAL A 215 -12.13 -2.02 6.15
CA VAL A 215 -12.97 -1.39 7.18
C VAL A 215 -13.95 -0.39 6.55
N ASP A 216 -14.83 0.21 7.35
CA ASP A 216 -15.83 1.20 6.93
C ASP A 216 -16.63 0.67 5.71
N SER A 217 -16.70 1.46 4.64
CA SER A 217 -17.37 1.11 3.38
C SER A 217 -16.75 -0.08 2.63
N ARG A 218 -15.60 -0.59 3.07
CA ARG A 218 -14.87 -1.74 2.50
C ARG A 218 -14.79 -2.93 3.45
N TYR A 219 -15.61 -2.93 4.51
CA TYR A 219 -15.66 -4.03 5.43
C TYR A 219 -16.01 -5.35 4.72
N VAL A 220 -15.21 -6.38 4.98
CA VAL A 220 -15.43 -7.76 4.51
C VAL A 220 -15.26 -8.70 5.69
N GLU A 221 -16.34 -9.39 6.04
CA GLU A 221 -16.36 -10.39 7.11
C GLU A 221 -15.31 -11.49 6.85
N GLY A 222 -14.55 -11.87 7.89
CA GLY A 222 -13.47 -12.86 7.81
C GLY A 222 -12.12 -12.34 7.28
N VAL A 223 -12.11 -11.22 6.53
CA VAL A 223 -10.88 -10.51 6.15
C VAL A 223 -10.49 -9.50 7.23
N SER A 224 -11.47 -8.69 7.64
CA SER A 224 -11.36 -7.82 8.81
C SER A 224 -12.30 -8.38 9.87
N SER A 225 -11.85 -9.39 10.62
CA SER A 225 -12.65 -9.92 11.74
C SER A 225 -12.74 -8.95 12.90
N MET A 226 -12.06 -7.79 12.83
CA MET A 226 -12.22 -6.71 13.80
C MET A 226 -13.72 -6.40 14.04
N PRO A 227 -14.18 -6.41 15.31
CA PRO A 227 -15.55 -6.04 15.61
C PRO A 227 -15.77 -4.60 15.15
N PHE A 228 -17.01 -4.28 14.79
CA PHE A 228 -17.35 -2.93 14.34
C PHE A 228 -16.49 -2.45 13.17
N GLY A 229 -15.95 -3.37 12.36
CA GLY A 229 -15.09 -3.02 11.22
C GLY A 229 -15.77 -2.07 10.25
N ASP A 230 -17.10 -2.11 10.15
CA ASP A 230 -17.96 -1.18 9.39
C ASP A 230 -18.08 0.23 10.03
N MET A 231 -17.73 0.38 11.31
CA MET A 231 -17.69 1.67 12.02
C MET A 231 -16.28 2.28 12.12
N ILE A 232 -15.22 1.47 11.94
CA ILE A 232 -13.83 1.95 11.92
C ILE A 232 -13.60 2.80 10.67
N TYR A 233 -13.53 4.12 10.84
CA TYR A 233 -13.44 5.11 9.76
C TYR A 233 -12.18 5.98 9.88
N PRO A 234 -11.64 6.50 8.76
CA PRO A 234 -11.94 6.12 7.38
C PRO A 234 -11.20 4.85 6.99
N VAL A 235 -11.48 4.36 5.78
CA VAL A 235 -10.50 3.53 5.09
C VAL A 235 -9.18 4.34 4.95
N PRO A 236 -8.00 3.73 5.21
CA PRO A 236 -6.72 4.42 5.05
C PRO A 236 -6.55 5.11 3.70
N PRO A 237 -5.75 6.18 3.62
CA PRO A 237 -5.40 6.80 2.36
C PRO A 237 -4.45 5.91 1.54
N ILE A 238 -4.59 5.98 0.22
CA ILE A 238 -3.60 5.43 -0.73
C ILE A 238 -2.56 6.47 -1.11
N ILE A 239 -1.36 5.99 -1.43
CA ILE A 239 -0.29 6.79 -2.03
C ILE A 239 -0.62 7.08 -3.49
N ALA A 240 -1.06 6.06 -4.25
CA ALA A 240 -1.43 6.21 -5.65
C ALA A 240 -2.38 5.10 -6.14
N THR A 241 -3.12 5.41 -7.20
CA THR A 241 -3.73 4.42 -8.08
C THR A 241 -2.87 4.26 -9.32
N LEU A 242 -2.57 3.03 -9.72
CA LEU A 242 -1.72 2.68 -10.86
C LEU A 242 -2.45 1.72 -11.79
N ASP A 243 -2.05 1.66 -13.06
CA ASP A 243 -2.56 0.72 -14.05
C ASP A 243 -1.46 -0.31 -14.40
N MET A 244 -1.82 -1.58 -14.57
CA MET A 244 -0.86 -2.68 -14.78
C MET A 244 -0.13 -2.66 -16.12
N ASP A 245 -0.74 -2.03 -17.12
CA ASP A 245 -0.30 -2.02 -18.52
C ASP A 245 0.95 -1.17 -18.78
N PHE A 246 1.19 -0.14 -17.96
CA PHE A 246 2.33 0.77 -18.14
C PHE A 246 3.37 0.66 -17.03
N PRO A 247 4.66 0.49 -17.39
CA PRO A 247 5.75 0.63 -16.45
C PRO A 247 5.69 1.98 -15.72
N THR A 248 5.42 1.94 -14.42
CA THR A 248 5.23 3.13 -13.59
C THR A 248 6.08 3.03 -12.34
N VAL A 249 6.76 4.12 -12.00
CA VAL A 249 7.56 4.22 -10.78
C VAL A 249 7.00 5.31 -9.89
N VAL A 250 6.73 4.98 -8.63
CA VAL A 250 6.24 5.89 -7.61
C VAL A 250 7.20 5.90 -6.42
N THR A 251 7.49 7.08 -5.92
CA THR A 251 8.19 7.27 -4.64
C THR A 251 7.25 8.04 -3.74
N PRO A 252 6.83 7.51 -2.58
CA PRO A 252 5.99 8.25 -1.65
C PRO A 252 6.65 9.56 -1.22
N PRO A 253 5.84 10.60 -0.94
CA PRO A 253 6.35 11.79 -0.29
C PRO A 253 6.92 11.45 1.09
N GLU A 254 7.86 12.26 1.57
CA GLU A 254 8.56 12.06 2.85
C GLU A 254 7.61 11.92 4.04
N ALA A 255 6.53 12.71 4.06
CA ALA A 255 5.49 12.64 5.08
C ALA A 255 4.68 11.33 5.10
N SER A 256 4.94 10.41 4.17
CA SER A 256 4.28 9.10 4.12
C SER A 256 5.26 7.93 4.16
N TRP A 257 6.55 8.19 4.40
CA TRP A 257 7.52 7.11 4.55
C TRP A 257 7.15 6.25 5.76
N PRO A 258 7.00 4.92 5.58
CA PRO A 258 6.56 4.04 6.64
C PRO A 258 7.66 3.90 7.71
N LYS A 259 7.30 4.15 8.95
CA LYS A 259 8.11 3.81 10.13
C LYS A 259 7.96 2.32 10.46
N GLN A 260 8.76 1.78 11.38
CA GLN A 260 8.63 0.38 11.79
C GLN A 260 7.18 0.10 12.24
N TYR A 261 6.60 -0.99 11.77
CA TYR A 261 5.17 -1.31 11.92
C TYR A 261 4.21 -0.27 11.33
N GLY A 262 4.67 0.53 10.36
CA GLY A 262 3.87 1.42 9.54
C GLY A 262 3.75 0.90 8.10
N VAL A 263 2.71 1.33 7.40
CA VAL A 263 2.36 0.83 6.06
C VAL A 263 1.94 1.92 5.08
N ASN A 264 2.06 1.61 3.81
CA ASN A 264 1.50 2.38 2.71
C ASN A 264 0.63 1.50 1.82
N TYR A 265 -0.43 2.10 1.27
CA TYR A 265 -1.38 1.42 0.41
C TYR A 265 -1.35 1.97 -1.02
N TYR A 266 -1.49 1.09 -1.99
CA TYR A 266 -1.66 1.42 -3.40
C TYR A 266 -2.80 0.61 -3.98
N VAL A 267 -3.55 1.20 -4.90
CA VAL A 267 -4.52 0.44 -5.71
C VAL A 267 -3.94 0.26 -7.09
N ILE A 268 -3.93 -0.97 -7.57
CA ILE A 268 -3.51 -1.29 -8.93
C ILE A 268 -4.72 -1.83 -9.67
N ARG A 269 -5.08 -1.14 -10.74
CA ARG A 269 -6.20 -1.49 -11.60
C ARG A 269 -5.76 -2.46 -12.67
N ASN A 270 -6.55 -3.50 -12.88
CA ASN A 270 -6.42 -4.41 -14.00
C ASN A 270 -7.29 -3.90 -15.17
N PRO A 271 -6.71 -3.40 -16.27
CA PRO A 271 -7.49 -3.00 -17.44
C PRO A 271 -8.28 -4.18 -18.03
N GLU A 272 -9.42 -3.88 -18.65
CA GLU A 272 -10.24 -4.91 -19.30
C GLU A 272 -9.43 -5.68 -20.36
N GLY A 273 -9.36 -7.00 -20.22
CA GLY A 273 -8.64 -7.88 -21.15
C GLY A 273 -7.12 -7.93 -20.93
N TYR A 274 -6.60 -7.38 -19.84
CA TYR A 274 -5.19 -7.52 -19.48
C TYR A 274 -4.93 -8.79 -18.65
N ASP A 275 -4.06 -9.66 -19.17
CA ASP A 275 -3.75 -10.99 -18.63
C ASP A 275 -2.24 -11.23 -18.52
N ARG A 276 -1.42 -10.19 -18.68
CA ARG A 276 0.05 -10.32 -18.65
C ARG A 276 0.54 -10.39 -17.22
N THR A 277 1.35 -11.42 -16.92
CA THR A 277 2.04 -11.51 -15.63
C THR A 277 2.68 -10.18 -15.28
N THR A 278 2.34 -9.64 -14.12
CA THR A 278 2.74 -8.31 -13.69
C THR A 278 3.73 -8.42 -12.55
N ARG A 279 4.74 -7.56 -12.58
CA ARG A 279 5.81 -7.49 -11.60
C ARG A 279 5.70 -6.21 -10.80
N ILE A 280 5.75 -6.37 -9.48
CA ILE A 280 6.00 -5.29 -8.54
C ILE A 280 7.41 -5.41 -8.01
N SER A 281 8.11 -4.29 -7.98
CA SER A 281 9.41 -4.15 -7.36
C SER A 281 9.39 -3.01 -6.37
N VAL A 282 9.72 -3.28 -5.12
CA VAL A 282 9.94 -2.25 -4.10
C VAL A 282 11.42 -2.18 -3.81
N SER A 283 12.01 -1.01 -4.01
CA SER A 283 13.44 -0.78 -3.78
C SER A 283 13.66 0.22 -2.65
N THR A 284 14.52 -0.14 -1.70
CA THR A 284 14.99 0.77 -0.64
C THR A 284 16.29 1.43 -1.07
N PHE A 285 16.71 2.46 -0.33
CA PHE A 285 17.99 3.16 -0.54
C PHE A 285 19.04 2.79 0.52
N GLU A 286 18.67 1.91 1.45
CA GLU A 286 19.46 1.47 2.60
C GLU A 286 19.32 -0.05 2.73
N GLU A 287 20.44 -0.73 2.97
CA GLU A 287 20.47 -2.18 3.24
C GLU A 287 20.01 -2.49 4.66
N GLY A 288 19.47 -3.70 4.86
CA GLY A 288 19.08 -4.17 6.19
C GLY A 288 17.74 -3.64 6.68
N ILE A 289 17.02 -2.84 5.89
CA ILE A 289 15.65 -2.44 6.21
C ILE A 289 14.70 -3.60 5.90
N PRO A 290 13.99 -4.16 6.90
CA PRO A 290 13.05 -5.23 6.67
C PRO A 290 11.74 -4.65 6.10
N LEU A 291 11.44 -4.96 4.85
CA LEU A 291 10.18 -4.61 4.21
C LEU A 291 9.38 -5.85 3.85
N ALA A 292 8.05 -5.71 3.84
CA ALA A 292 7.14 -6.65 3.22
C ALA A 292 6.29 -5.98 2.15
N VAL A 293 6.03 -6.74 1.09
CA VAL A 293 5.12 -6.38 0.01
C VAL A 293 4.02 -7.42 -0.03
N GLN A 294 2.77 -6.97 0.09
CA GLN A 294 1.60 -7.84 -0.02
C GLN A 294 0.80 -7.46 -1.26
N ILE A 295 0.50 -8.44 -2.10
CA ILE A 295 -0.43 -8.32 -3.24
C ILE A 295 -1.75 -8.92 -2.80
N VAL A 296 -2.76 -8.09 -2.62
CA VAL A 296 -4.05 -8.51 -2.06
C VAL A 296 -5.13 -8.35 -3.15
N PRO A 297 -5.66 -9.47 -3.70
CA PRO A 297 -6.79 -9.43 -4.62
C PRO A 297 -7.99 -8.77 -3.96
N MET A 298 -8.61 -7.77 -4.59
CA MET A 298 -9.73 -7.02 -3.98
C MET A 298 -10.98 -7.89 -3.79
N GLU A 299 -11.19 -8.86 -4.67
CA GLU A 299 -12.36 -9.77 -4.65
C GLU A 299 -12.10 -11.05 -3.84
N SER A 300 -10.83 -11.39 -3.57
CA SER A 300 -10.45 -12.52 -2.70
C SER A 300 -9.25 -12.18 -1.78
N PRO A 301 -9.43 -11.26 -0.80
CA PRO A 301 -8.30 -10.74 -0.02
C PRO A 301 -7.54 -11.77 0.82
N LEU A 302 -8.12 -12.94 1.07
CA LEU A 302 -7.48 -14.04 1.79
C LEU A 302 -6.41 -14.77 0.96
N ASP A 303 -6.41 -14.60 -0.37
CA ASP A 303 -5.42 -15.18 -1.28
C ASP A 303 -4.18 -14.28 -1.45
N ALA A 304 -3.93 -13.39 -0.48
CA ALA A 304 -2.85 -12.43 -0.54
C ALA A 304 -1.47 -13.09 -0.66
N ILE A 305 -0.64 -12.55 -1.56
CA ILE A 305 0.75 -12.99 -1.73
C ILE A 305 1.65 -12.05 -0.92
N THR A 306 2.34 -12.58 0.09
CA THR A 306 3.25 -11.81 0.94
C THR A 306 4.71 -12.14 0.63
N LYS A 307 5.54 -11.11 0.47
CA LYS A 307 6.99 -11.25 0.29
C LYS A 307 7.77 -10.32 1.19
N GLU A 308 8.62 -10.89 2.03
CA GLU A 308 9.53 -10.19 2.91
C GLU A 308 10.95 -10.11 2.33
N SER A 309 11.69 -9.06 2.67
CA SER A 309 13.09 -8.88 2.30
C SER A 309 13.79 -7.90 3.24
N THR A 310 15.08 -8.11 3.46
CA THR A 310 16.02 -7.16 4.10
C THR A 310 17.01 -6.56 3.09
N GLY A 311 16.91 -6.94 1.82
CA GLY A 311 17.76 -6.45 0.74
C GLY A 311 17.25 -5.16 0.12
N LEU A 312 18.04 -4.57 -0.78
CA LEU A 312 17.71 -3.33 -1.49
C LEU A 312 16.50 -3.42 -2.42
N LYS A 313 16.02 -4.62 -2.73
CA LYS A 313 14.92 -4.84 -3.67
C LYS A 313 14.11 -6.08 -3.31
N THR A 314 12.79 -5.89 -3.21
CA THR A 314 11.78 -6.95 -3.12
C THR A 314 11.04 -7.03 -4.44
N VAL A 315 10.87 -8.24 -4.99
CA VAL A 315 10.17 -8.46 -6.26
C VAL A 315 9.07 -9.49 -6.05
N VAL A 316 7.87 -9.19 -6.56
CA VAL A 316 6.71 -10.09 -6.56
C VAL A 316 6.10 -10.08 -7.95
N ASP A 317 5.94 -11.26 -8.53
CA ASP A 317 5.22 -11.45 -9.79
C ASP A 317 3.85 -12.08 -9.48
N PHE A 318 2.80 -11.65 -10.17
CA PHE A 318 1.45 -12.20 -10.01
C PHE A 318 0.71 -12.23 -11.35
N ASP A 319 -0.32 -13.07 -11.44
CA ASP A 319 -1.18 -13.22 -12.62
C ASP A 319 -2.45 -12.37 -12.46
N PRO A 320 -2.62 -11.29 -13.24
CA PRO A 320 -3.81 -10.43 -13.17
C PRO A 320 -5.12 -11.15 -13.49
N SER A 321 -5.07 -12.25 -14.26
CA SER A 321 -6.26 -13.02 -14.62
C SER A 321 -6.88 -13.75 -13.43
N GLU A 322 -6.07 -14.04 -12.40
CA GLU A 322 -6.51 -14.63 -11.14
C GLU A 322 -6.88 -13.57 -10.10
N THR A 323 -6.17 -12.43 -10.09
CA THR A 323 -6.29 -11.45 -9.00
C THR A 323 -7.27 -10.30 -9.28
N GLY A 324 -7.51 -9.94 -10.55
CA GLY A 324 -8.22 -8.72 -10.89
C GLY A 324 -7.51 -7.46 -10.37
N ASP A 325 -8.28 -6.45 -9.93
CA ASP A 325 -7.75 -5.29 -9.21
C ASP A 325 -7.11 -5.73 -7.88
N VAL A 326 -5.96 -5.15 -7.55
CA VAL A 326 -5.23 -5.52 -6.33
C VAL A 326 -4.93 -4.30 -5.44
N LEU A 327 -5.01 -4.51 -4.14
CA LEU A 327 -4.41 -3.65 -3.14
C LEU A 327 -2.95 -4.09 -2.96
N VAL A 328 -2.03 -3.13 -2.95
CA VAL A 328 -0.65 -3.40 -2.56
C VAL A 328 -0.35 -2.72 -1.24
N VAL A 329 0.10 -3.52 -0.29
CA VAL A 329 0.56 -3.06 1.02
C VAL A 329 2.09 -3.11 1.02
N VAL A 330 2.73 -1.96 1.23
CA VAL A 330 4.17 -1.88 1.51
C VAL A 330 4.32 -1.60 3.00
N ALA A 331 4.83 -2.58 3.73
CA ALA A 331 4.98 -2.53 5.18
C ALA A 331 6.46 -2.47 5.56
N HIS A 332 6.80 -1.62 6.52
CA HIS A 332 8.11 -1.63 7.17
C HIS A 332 7.99 -2.43 8.46
N LEU A 333 8.73 -3.53 8.55
CA LEU A 333 8.68 -4.45 9.69
C LEU A 333 9.56 -3.92 10.83
N GLY A 334 9.37 -4.43 12.05
CA GLY A 334 10.20 -4.04 13.20
C GLY A 334 11.68 -4.43 13.03
N GLY A 335 11.93 -5.65 12.52
CA GLY A 335 13.25 -6.29 12.58
C GLY A 335 13.59 -6.80 13.98
N ASP A 336 14.66 -7.59 14.10
CA ASP A 336 15.00 -8.36 15.31
C ASP A 336 15.32 -7.50 16.56
N ASN A 337 15.60 -6.21 16.40
CA ASN A 337 15.97 -5.29 17.49
C ASN A 337 14.97 -4.14 17.64
N PHE A 338 13.73 -4.32 17.20
CA PHE A 338 12.71 -3.30 17.40
C PHE A 338 12.45 -3.11 18.90
N ASN A 339 12.34 -1.85 19.33
CA ASN A 339 11.88 -1.50 20.67
C ASN A 339 10.88 -0.34 20.54
N PRO A 340 9.67 -0.46 21.08
CA PRO A 340 8.60 0.53 20.93
C PRO A 340 8.88 1.83 21.70
N ASN A 341 9.82 1.85 22.65
CA ASN A 341 10.29 3.08 23.31
C ASN A 341 11.22 3.93 22.41
N GLY A 342 11.73 3.33 21.33
CA GLY A 342 12.76 3.91 20.46
C GLY A 342 12.38 3.97 18.99
N VAL A 343 11.09 4.12 18.66
CA VAL A 343 10.64 4.20 17.26
C VAL A 343 11.37 5.32 16.52
N ALA A 344 11.81 5.03 15.29
CA ALA A 344 12.60 5.98 14.51
C ALA A 344 11.84 7.29 14.26
N SER A 345 12.56 8.42 14.32
CA SER A 345 11.97 9.74 14.09
C SER A 345 11.47 9.94 12.66
N HIS A 346 12.04 9.21 11.70
CA HIS A 346 11.68 9.25 10.28
C HIS A 346 11.42 7.84 9.77
N GLY A 347 10.47 7.70 8.84
CA GLY A 347 10.24 6.44 8.13
C GLY A 347 11.26 6.19 7.03
N VAL A 348 11.12 5.05 6.36
CA VAL A 348 12.06 4.65 5.30
C VAL A 348 11.56 5.06 3.92
N LYS A 349 12.44 5.71 3.16
CA LYS A 349 12.21 6.00 1.75
C LYS A 349 12.30 4.72 0.91
N TYR A 350 11.35 4.53 0.01
CA TYR A 350 11.42 3.48 -1.02
C TYR A 350 10.82 3.98 -2.35
N SER A 351 11.04 3.21 -3.41
CA SER A 351 10.32 3.36 -4.67
C SER A 351 9.59 2.07 -5.02
N LEU A 352 8.32 2.18 -5.40
CA LEU A 352 7.53 1.10 -5.96
C LEU A 352 7.53 1.24 -7.48
N MET A 353 7.86 0.16 -8.18
CA MET A 353 7.75 0.03 -9.63
C MET A 353 6.75 -1.08 -9.93
N ILE A 354 5.78 -0.78 -10.79
CA ILE A 354 4.89 -1.75 -11.42
C ILE A 354 5.24 -1.81 -12.90
N GLN A 355 5.27 -3.01 -13.48
CA GLN A 355 5.46 -3.22 -14.92
C GLN A 355 5.05 -4.64 -15.29
N PRO A 356 4.80 -4.94 -16.56
CA PRO A 356 4.77 -6.32 -17.05
C PRO A 356 6.06 -7.06 -16.68
N ALA A 357 5.95 -8.32 -16.23
CA ALA A 357 7.08 -9.14 -15.83
C ALA A 357 8.03 -9.45 -17.00
N VAL A 358 7.45 -9.54 -18.20
CA VAL A 358 8.16 -9.55 -19.48
C VAL A 358 8.02 -8.16 -20.13
N PRO A 359 9.13 -7.48 -20.49
CA PRO A 359 9.08 -6.15 -21.08
C PRO A 359 8.18 -6.09 -22.34
N LEU A 360 7.54 -4.93 -22.56
CA LEU A 360 6.82 -4.64 -23.79
C LEU A 360 7.79 -4.62 -24.98
N PRO A 361 7.38 -5.07 -26.19
CA PRO A 361 8.21 -4.88 -27.37
C PRO A 361 8.46 -3.38 -27.59
N PHE A 362 9.58 -3.02 -28.19
CA PHE A 362 9.90 -1.62 -28.50
C PHE A 362 10.39 -1.49 -29.94
N ILE A 363 9.70 -0.71 -30.77
CA ILE A 363 10.05 -0.46 -32.16
C ILE A 363 10.89 0.82 -32.25
N SER A 364 12.16 0.65 -32.63
CA SER A 364 13.07 1.78 -32.86
C SER A 364 13.11 2.24 -34.32
N MET A 365 12.94 1.31 -35.27
CA MET A 365 13.01 1.60 -36.71
C MET A 365 12.41 0.45 -37.54
N VAL A 366 11.81 0.80 -38.68
CA VAL A 366 11.36 -0.14 -39.71
C VAL A 366 12.12 0.13 -41.01
N SER A 367 12.62 -0.92 -41.69
CA SER A 367 13.36 -0.80 -42.95
C SER A 367 13.19 -2.01 -43.88
N PRO A 368 12.93 -1.84 -45.19
CA PRO A 368 12.64 -0.55 -45.84
C PRO A 368 11.28 -0.01 -45.37
N GLY A 369 11.18 1.31 -45.22
CA GLY A 369 9.93 2.00 -44.88
C GLY A 369 9.08 2.37 -46.09
N VAL A 370 9.31 1.74 -47.25
CA VAL A 370 8.61 2.02 -48.51
C VAL A 370 8.24 0.70 -49.17
N PHE A 371 6.95 0.51 -49.46
CA PHE A 371 6.43 -0.61 -50.24
C PHE A 371 5.76 -0.12 -51.51
N THR A 372 5.79 -0.92 -52.57
CA THR A 372 5.04 -0.69 -53.80
C THR A 372 3.85 -1.64 -53.87
N GLN A 373 2.72 -1.16 -54.39
CA GLN A 373 1.56 -2.02 -54.70
C GLN A 373 1.94 -3.19 -55.61
N GLY A 374 1.24 -4.32 -55.45
CA GLY A 374 1.34 -5.46 -56.35
C GLY A 374 2.60 -6.32 -56.17
N GLY A 375 3.17 -6.35 -54.96
CA GLY A 375 4.46 -6.99 -54.73
C GLY A 375 4.65 -7.56 -53.33
N GLU A 376 5.60 -8.48 -53.24
CA GLU A 376 6.11 -9.02 -51.98
C GLU A 376 7.32 -8.19 -51.52
N HIS A 377 7.34 -7.82 -50.24
CA HIS A 377 8.39 -7.02 -49.63
C HIS A 377 8.92 -7.70 -48.38
N VAL A 378 10.24 -7.61 -48.15
CA VAL A 378 10.86 -8.05 -46.90
C VAL A 378 11.20 -6.83 -46.06
N MET A 379 10.58 -6.73 -44.89
CA MET A 379 10.82 -5.68 -43.91
C MET A 379 11.57 -6.20 -42.69
N ARG A 380 12.40 -5.34 -42.11
CA ARG A 380 13.11 -5.55 -40.86
C ARG A 380 12.65 -4.51 -39.85
N ILE A 381 12.27 -4.98 -38.67
CA ILE A 381 11.86 -4.15 -37.55
C ILE A 381 12.95 -4.26 -36.48
N TYR A 382 13.61 -3.14 -36.24
CA TYR A 382 14.67 -3.02 -35.24
C TYR A 382 14.08 -2.50 -33.95
N GLY A 383 14.59 -3.01 -32.82
CA GLY A 383 13.96 -2.75 -31.55
C GLY A 383 14.56 -3.53 -30.40
N ALA A 384 13.77 -3.64 -29.34
CA ALA A 384 14.06 -4.47 -28.18
C ALA A 384 12.83 -5.32 -27.82
N ASP A 385 13.07 -6.37 -27.05
CA ASP A 385 12.03 -7.17 -26.37
C ASP A 385 10.98 -7.83 -27.29
N PHE A 386 11.34 -8.09 -28.55
CA PHE A 386 10.54 -8.94 -29.43
C PHE A 386 10.64 -10.40 -29.00
N GLN A 387 9.50 -11.10 -29.02
CA GLN A 387 9.41 -12.52 -28.69
C GLN A 387 9.22 -13.37 -29.95
N GLU A 388 9.67 -14.62 -29.89
CA GLU A 388 9.41 -15.59 -30.96
C GLU A 388 7.90 -15.78 -31.14
N GLY A 389 7.41 -15.70 -32.38
CA GLY A 389 5.97 -15.72 -32.67
C GLY A 389 5.25 -14.37 -32.55
N ALA A 390 5.99 -13.26 -32.42
CA ALA A 390 5.42 -11.92 -32.49
C ALA A 390 4.68 -11.69 -33.83
N GLN A 391 3.52 -11.04 -33.74
CA GLN A 391 2.65 -10.71 -34.87
C GLN A 391 2.86 -9.25 -35.28
N ILE A 392 2.67 -8.98 -36.58
CA ILE A 392 2.76 -7.63 -37.14
C ILE A 392 1.41 -7.29 -37.76
N SER A 393 0.95 -6.06 -37.53
CA SER A 393 -0.24 -5.52 -38.19
C SER A 393 -0.01 -4.08 -38.64
N PHE A 394 -0.86 -3.61 -39.56
CA PHE A 394 -0.78 -2.28 -40.16
C PHE A 394 -2.06 -1.49 -39.88
N LEU A 395 -1.91 -0.22 -39.49
CA LEU A 395 -3.02 0.70 -39.28
C LEU A 395 -2.88 1.94 -40.20
N PRO A 396 -3.97 2.37 -40.87
CA PRO A 396 -5.26 1.68 -40.97
C PRO A 396 -5.14 0.36 -41.76
N ALA A 397 -6.09 -0.55 -41.54
CA ALA A 397 -6.15 -1.80 -42.29
C ALA A 397 -6.25 -1.51 -43.79
N ASN A 398 -5.35 -2.10 -44.58
CA ASN A 398 -5.17 -1.78 -46.00
C ASN A 398 -5.00 -3.01 -46.90
N GLY A 399 -5.34 -4.21 -46.40
CA GLY A 399 -5.25 -5.46 -47.15
C GLY A 399 -3.84 -6.05 -47.28
N ILE A 400 -2.81 -5.44 -46.69
CA ILE A 400 -1.48 -6.06 -46.61
C ILE A 400 -1.57 -7.35 -45.78
N VAL A 401 -0.99 -8.43 -46.32
CA VAL A 401 -0.89 -9.73 -45.65
C VAL A 401 0.53 -9.92 -45.16
N VAL A 402 0.69 -10.29 -43.89
CA VAL A 402 1.99 -10.70 -43.33
C VAL A 402 2.12 -12.21 -43.53
N GLU A 403 2.93 -12.63 -44.51
CA GLU A 403 3.11 -14.04 -44.89
C GLU A 403 3.95 -14.80 -43.86
N SER A 404 4.94 -14.13 -43.28
CA SER A 404 5.77 -14.66 -42.22
C SER A 404 6.35 -13.53 -41.37
N ALA A 405 6.50 -13.76 -40.07
CA ALA A 405 7.27 -12.93 -39.16
C ALA A 405 8.13 -13.84 -38.28
N ALA A 406 9.44 -13.61 -38.24
CA ALA A 406 10.37 -14.42 -37.47
C ALA A 406 11.45 -13.54 -36.84
N LEU A 407 11.85 -13.88 -35.61
CA LEU A 407 12.95 -13.20 -34.94
C LEU A 407 14.27 -13.78 -35.44
N ASP A 408 15.19 -12.93 -35.90
CA ASP A 408 16.52 -13.38 -36.26
C ASP A 408 17.44 -13.54 -35.04
N GLN A 409 18.62 -14.13 -35.23
CA GLN A 409 19.60 -14.37 -34.17
C GLN A 409 20.14 -13.08 -33.52
N SER A 410 19.91 -11.92 -34.15
CA SER A 410 20.34 -10.60 -33.66
C SER A 410 19.20 -9.87 -32.93
N GLY A 411 18.03 -10.49 -32.80
CA GLY A 411 16.85 -9.88 -32.18
C GLY A 411 16.08 -8.91 -33.09
N VAL A 412 16.30 -8.96 -34.41
CA VAL A 412 15.55 -8.16 -35.39
C VAL A 412 14.37 -8.99 -35.90
N LEU A 413 13.17 -8.41 -35.88
CA LEU A 413 11.99 -9.08 -36.43
C LEU A 413 11.98 -8.89 -37.95
N VAL A 414 12.07 -9.99 -38.69
CA VAL A 414 12.07 -10.01 -40.16
C VAL A 414 10.71 -10.52 -40.61
N ALA A 415 10.04 -9.73 -41.45
CA ALA A 415 8.74 -10.10 -41.98
C ALA A 415 8.69 -10.00 -43.49
N THR A 416 7.98 -10.95 -44.09
CA THR A 416 7.64 -10.97 -45.50
C THR A 416 6.19 -10.57 -45.62
N VAL A 417 5.92 -9.53 -46.40
CA VAL A 417 4.57 -8.94 -46.55
C VAL A 417 4.18 -8.88 -48.02
N SER A 418 2.94 -9.26 -48.31
CA SER A 418 2.32 -9.17 -49.63
C SER A 418 1.43 -7.94 -49.68
N VAL A 419 1.73 -7.02 -50.60
CA VAL A 419 0.95 -5.79 -50.80
C VAL A 419 0.08 -5.96 -52.04
N PRO A 420 -1.26 -5.94 -51.93
CA PRO A 420 -2.14 -6.11 -53.08
C PRO A 420 -2.05 -4.94 -54.07
N ASP A 421 -2.44 -5.19 -55.32
CA ASP A 421 -2.41 -4.19 -56.40
C ASP A 421 -3.30 -2.97 -56.12
N ASP A 422 -4.37 -3.17 -55.35
CA ASP A 422 -5.36 -2.15 -55.00
C ASP A 422 -5.20 -1.63 -53.55
N ALA A 423 -4.08 -1.94 -52.88
CA ALA A 423 -3.80 -1.44 -51.54
C ALA A 423 -3.86 0.09 -51.49
N LEU A 424 -4.46 0.68 -50.44
CA LEU A 424 -4.48 2.13 -50.28
C LEU A 424 -3.04 2.68 -50.14
N THR A 425 -2.73 3.71 -50.92
CA THR A 425 -1.44 4.41 -50.83
C THR A 425 -1.40 5.38 -49.65
N GLY A 426 -0.21 5.66 -49.14
CA GLY A 426 0.00 6.56 -48.02
C GLY A 426 0.74 5.93 -46.84
N HIS A 427 0.82 6.68 -45.74
CA HIS A 427 1.53 6.26 -44.54
C HIS A 427 0.73 5.27 -43.71
N LEU A 428 1.43 4.28 -43.16
CA LEU A 428 0.91 3.27 -42.26
C LEU A 428 1.70 3.27 -40.96
N THR A 429 0.97 3.03 -39.87
CA THR A 429 1.54 2.65 -38.59
C THR A 429 1.81 1.15 -38.61
N VAL A 430 3.00 0.75 -38.17
CA VAL A 430 3.35 -0.65 -37.93
C VAL A 430 3.13 -0.94 -36.45
N VAL A 431 2.37 -1.99 -36.14
CA VAL A 431 2.15 -2.48 -34.77
C VAL A 431 2.79 -3.85 -34.65
N VAL A 432 3.59 -4.06 -33.61
CA VAL A 432 4.13 -5.38 -33.23
C VAL A 432 3.47 -5.81 -31.94
N THR A 433 2.92 -7.03 -31.92
CA THR A 433 2.30 -7.64 -30.75
C THR A 433 3.00 -8.95 -30.43
N ASN A 434 3.60 -9.06 -29.25
CA ASN A 434 4.22 -10.29 -28.76
C ASN A 434 3.13 -11.33 -28.40
N PRO A 435 3.49 -12.63 -28.31
CA PRO A 435 2.55 -13.70 -27.94
C PRO A 435 1.94 -13.52 -26.54
N ASP A 436 2.61 -12.80 -25.65
CA ASP A 436 2.10 -12.41 -24.35
C ASP A 436 1.14 -11.22 -24.41
N GLY A 437 0.68 -10.80 -25.60
CA GLY A 437 -0.26 -9.68 -25.78
C GLY A 437 0.38 -8.28 -25.68
N GLY A 438 1.64 -8.16 -25.26
CA GLY A 438 2.33 -6.87 -25.18
C GLY A 438 2.57 -6.28 -26.57
N SER A 439 2.30 -4.99 -26.77
CA SER A 439 2.44 -4.36 -28.09
C SER A 439 3.09 -2.99 -28.08
N ASP A 440 3.75 -2.63 -29.18
CA ASP A 440 4.22 -1.28 -29.49
C ASP A 440 3.93 -0.93 -30.95
N SER A 441 3.88 0.37 -31.24
CA SER A 441 3.52 0.87 -32.55
C SER A 441 4.41 2.03 -32.99
N MET A 442 4.77 2.04 -34.27
CA MET A 442 5.54 3.13 -34.89
C MET A 442 4.69 3.80 -35.97
N GLU A 443 4.26 5.04 -35.69
CA GLU A 443 3.46 5.82 -36.62
C GLU A 443 4.26 6.21 -37.86
N ASN A 444 3.58 6.20 -39.02
CA ASN A 444 4.16 6.55 -40.32
C ASN A 444 5.44 5.75 -40.68
N ALA A 445 5.58 4.53 -40.13
CA ALA A 445 6.76 3.69 -40.30
C ALA A 445 6.95 3.19 -41.74
N VAL A 446 5.84 3.01 -42.47
CA VAL A 446 5.83 2.55 -43.86
C VAL A 446 5.01 3.51 -44.71
N ILE A 447 5.44 3.76 -45.95
CA ILE A 447 4.61 4.38 -46.99
C ILE A 447 4.36 3.38 -48.13
N VAL A 448 3.11 3.23 -48.53
CA VAL A 448 2.74 2.47 -49.74
C VAL A 448 2.66 3.43 -50.92
N GLU A 449 3.48 3.18 -51.93
CA GLU A 449 3.56 3.93 -53.17
C GLU A 449 2.86 3.17 -54.33
N PRO A 450 2.38 3.89 -55.35
CA PRO A 450 1.80 3.26 -56.54
C PRO A 450 2.78 2.29 -57.21
N GLY A 451 2.29 1.13 -57.63
CA GLY A 451 3.06 0.21 -58.46
C GLY A 451 3.49 0.87 -59.77
N GLN A 452 4.65 0.50 -60.32
CA GLN A 452 5.04 0.98 -61.64
C GLN A 452 4.00 0.52 -62.68
N PRO A 453 3.49 1.42 -63.55
CA PRO A 453 2.55 1.01 -64.58
C PRO A 453 3.20 -0.04 -65.47
N SER A 454 2.62 -1.24 -65.51
CA SER A 454 3.06 -2.29 -66.42
C SER A 454 3.07 -1.73 -67.83
N THR A 455 4.24 -1.67 -68.47
CA THR A 455 4.37 -1.32 -69.89
C THR A 455 3.86 -2.49 -70.72
N GLY A 456 2.53 -2.61 -70.78
CA GLY A 456 1.84 -3.46 -71.74
C GLY A 456 2.14 -2.93 -73.14
N GLY A 457 3.00 -3.64 -73.87
CA GLY A 457 3.31 -3.37 -75.27
C GLY A 457 2.06 -3.42 -76.14
N GLY A 458 1.47 -2.26 -76.40
CA GLY A 458 0.43 -2.05 -77.39
C GLY A 458 0.94 -1.05 -78.43
N GLY A 459 1.64 -1.54 -79.44
CA GLY A 459 2.04 -0.73 -80.59
C GLY A 459 0.83 -0.30 -81.40
N CYS A 460 0.72 0.99 -81.68
CA CYS A 460 0.10 1.49 -82.91
C CYS A 460 0.61 2.89 -83.22
N SER A 461 1.45 2.98 -84.25
CA SER A 461 1.86 4.21 -84.90
C SER A 461 0.77 4.69 -85.87
N THR A 462 0.36 5.95 -85.80
CA THR A 462 0.16 6.82 -86.99
C THR A 462 0.22 8.28 -86.61
N GLY A 463 0.87 9.08 -87.45
CA GLY A 463 1.32 10.44 -87.16
C GLY A 463 0.30 11.59 -87.31
N ARG A 464 0.79 12.73 -86.81
CA ARG A 464 0.66 14.14 -87.25
C ARG A 464 -0.57 14.97 -86.87
N GLY A 465 -0.26 16.04 -86.11
CA GLY A 465 -0.94 17.34 -86.12
C GLY A 465 -0.44 18.27 -85.03
N ALA A 466 0.63 19.04 -85.28
CA ALA A 466 0.98 20.25 -84.51
C ALA A 466 0.08 21.44 -84.98
N PRO A 467 -0.13 22.51 -84.17
CA PRO A 467 0.86 23.59 -83.96
C PRO A 467 1.04 24.00 -82.48
N GLU A 468 2.26 24.28 -82.01
CA GLU A 468 2.97 25.59 -81.84
C GLU A 468 2.44 26.51 -80.71
N PHE A 469 3.19 26.61 -79.59
CA PHE A 469 4.04 27.75 -79.12
C PHE A 469 3.27 28.73 -78.17
N VAL A 470 3.78 29.31 -77.06
CA VAL A 470 5.11 29.86 -76.68
C VAL A 470 5.24 29.91 -75.12
N PRO A 471 6.45 29.87 -74.52
CA PRO A 471 6.71 29.66 -73.09
C PRO A 471 7.07 30.94 -72.31
N LEU A 472 7.21 30.85 -70.98
CA LEU A 472 8.10 31.74 -70.22
C LEU A 472 8.60 31.13 -68.90
N TRP A 473 9.91 31.22 -68.72
CA TRP A 473 10.72 30.84 -67.56
C TRP A 473 10.59 31.87 -66.42
N ILE A 474 10.88 31.46 -65.18
CA ILE A 474 11.82 32.12 -64.22
C ILE A 474 11.99 31.27 -62.94
N LEU A 475 13.22 31.28 -62.43
CA LEU A 475 13.82 30.55 -61.29
C LEU A 475 13.71 31.25 -59.91
N PHE A 476 14.07 30.46 -58.87
CA PHE A 476 14.64 30.82 -57.53
C PHE A 476 13.66 31.37 -56.47
N ALA A 477 13.75 31.15 -55.15
CA ALA A 477 14.69 30.55 -54.19
C ALA A 477 13.86 30.12 -52.94
N GLY A 478 14.18 29.14 -52.10
CA GLY A 478 15.36 29.03 -51.24
C GLY A 478 15.25 29.91 -49.98
N ILE A 479 14.64 29.43 -48.90
CA ILE A 479 14.81 30.00 -47.54
C ILE A 479 15.02 28.86 -46.52
N PHE A 480 16.26 28.78 -46.05
CA PHE A 480 16.66 28.14 -44.80
C PHE A 480 16.39 29.11 -43.64
N LEU A 481 15.86 28.63 -42.52
CA LEU A 481 16.04 29.30 -41.23
C LEU A 481 16.24 28.29 -40.11
N VAL A 482 17.50 28.22 -39.66
CA VAL A 482 17.95 27.57 -38.42
C VAL A 482 18.15 28.67 -37.38
N ARG A 483 17.69 28.44 -36.14
CA ARG A 483 18.37 28.67 -34.83
C ARG A 483 17.32 28.73 -33.71
N ARG A 484 17.28 27.79 -32.76
CA ARG A 484 18.15 27.49 -31.58
C ARG A 484 17.68 28.17 -30.27
N ARG A 485 17.47 27.29 -29.27
CA ARG A 485 17.22 27.45 -27.81
C ARG A 485 17.93 28.61 -27.11
N VAL A 486 17.27 29.17 -26.06
CA VAL A 486 17.84 29.51 -24.72
C VAL A 486 16.68 29.49 -23.69
N LYS A 487 16.61 28.52 -22.76
CA LYS A 487 16.92 28.63 -21.31
C LYS A 487 16.43 29.91 -20.59
N THR A 488 15.41 29.78 -19.74
CA THR A 488 15.12 30.73 -18.66
C THR A 488 15.36 30.04 -17.32
N ARG A 489 16.20 30.66 -16.47
CA ARG A 489 16.35 30.33 -15.05
C ARG A 489 16.10 31.63 -14.28
N THR A 490 15.14 31.56 -13.36
CA THR A 490 15.02 32.25 -12.07
C THR A 490 15.18 33.78 -11.98
N ARG A 491 14.11 34.41 -11.49
CA ARG A 491 14.14 34.96 -10.13
C ARG A 491 13.00 34.36 -9.33
#